data_AF-A0A954YP34-F1
#
_entry.id   AF-A0A954YP34-F1
#
_cell.length_a   1.000
_cell.length_b   1.000
_cell.length_c   1.000
_cell.angle_alpha   90.00
_cell.angle_beta   90.00
_cell.angle_gamma   90.00
#
_symmetry.space_group_name_H-M   'P 1'
#
loop_
_entity.id
_entity.type
_entity.pdbx_description
1 polymer ?
#
loop_
_entity_poly.entity_id
_entity_poly.type
_entity_poly.pdbx_seq_one_letter_code
_entity_poly.pdbx_strand_id
1 'polypeptide(L)'
;RLHEFNEGLILPHEETFGGPKADRFALTKETRCNLSPIFSVYTDPENDVGKALAATTSGKPDAVANFDGVQHEMWVVTDGQAVQGVVNALINKNFYIADGHHRYTTALNYRQYLADMHGSALPPSHPANFVMMVLASMDDPGCVIQGYNRVLSGTGANLSALMEGWSEGIEAADDASADMQLYDGASKKKAGVRFTNRAILEDIASDHAPAWRELDVAYLHRYLIDTLSANANFKIDYAKSIELACKMAEEKGGVAVLPKAT
;
A
#
# COMPACT_ATOMS: atom_id res chain seq x y z
N ARG A 1 -3.74 -20.59 1.56
CA ARG A 1 -5.16 -20.87 1.91
C ARG A 1 -5.78 -19.55 2.37
N LEU A 2 -7.10 -19.38 2.30
CA LEU A 2 -7.77 -18.23 2.90
C LEU A 2 -7.77 -18.35 4.43
N HIS A 3 -7.28 -17.30 5.09
CA HIS A 3 -7.30 -17.07 6.52
C HIS A 3 -8.10 -15.81 6.85
N GLU A 4 -8.83 -15.81 7.96
CA GLU A 4 -9.47 -14.61 8.49
C GLU A 4 -8.40 -13.62 8.96
N PHE A 5 -8.68 -12.31 8.86
CA PHE A 5 -7.68 -11.29 9.22
C PHE A 5 -7.25 -11.33 10.69
N ASN A 6 -8.13 -11.80 11.59
CA ASN A 6 -7.84 -11.94 13.01
C ASN A 6 -6.85 -13.08 13.33
N GLU A 7 -6.54 -13.95 12.37
CA GLU A 7 -5.53 -15.01 12.51
C GLU A 7 -4.09 -14.46 12.40
N GLY A 8 -3.92 -13.21 11.95
CA GLY A 8 -2.62 -12.52 11.89
C GLY A 8 -1.70 -12.95 10.75
N LEU A 9 -2.10 -13.92 9.92
CA LEU A 9 -1.32 -14.43 8.78
C LEU A 9 -1.44 -13.54 7.53
N ILE A 10 -2.61 -12.93 7.33
CA ILE A 10 -2.88 -12.01 6.22
C ILE A 10 -3.20 -10.63 6.81
N LEU A 11 -2.38 -9.65 6.45
CA LEU A 11 -2.40 -8.32 7.04
C LEU A 11 -2.94 -7.29 6.04
N PRO A 12 -4.15 -6.76 6.26
CA PRO A 12 -4.69 -5.67 5.46
C PRO A 12 -4.09 -4.32 5.90
N HIS A 13 -4.14 -3.33 5.01
CA HIS A 13 -3.78 -1.94 5.31
C HIS A 13 -4.85 -0.93 4.87
N GLU A 14 -5.97 -1.41 4.30
CA GLU A 14 -7.12 -0.60 3.89
C GLU A 14 -8.40 -1.15 4.51
N GLU A 15 -9.31 -0.25 4.88
CA GLU A 15 -10.72 -0.60 5.10
C GLU A 15 -11.39 -0.90 3.75
N THR A 16 -12.39 -1.77 3.78
CA THR A 16 -13.04 -2.24 2.56
C THR A 16 -14.51 -1.80 2.52
N PHE A 17 -14.91 -1.12 1.45
CA PHE A 17 -16.23 -0.49 1.31
C PHE A 17 -17.28 -1.45 0.74
N GLY A 18 -18.56 -1.24 1.09
CA GLY A 18 -19.66 -2.14 0.75
C GLY A 18 -19.96 -2.25 -0.74
N GLY A 19 -19.96 -1.13 -1.48
CA GLY A 19 -20.30 -1.09 -2.92
C GLY A 19 -19.41 -2.00 -3.78
N PRO A 20 -18.08 -1.78 -3.80
CA PRO A 20 -17.14 -2.62 -4.55
C PRO A 20 -17.18 -4.11 -4.17
N LYS A 21 -17.49 -4.45 -2.91
CA LYS A 21 -17.62 -5.85 -2.46
C LYS A 21 -18.81 -6.55 -3.09
N ALA A 22 -19.98 -5.89 -3.13
CA ALA A 22 -21.21 -6.49 -3.63
C ALA A 22 -21.11 -6.83 -5.12
N ASP A 23 -20.56 -5.90 -5.92
CA ASP A 23 -20.31 -6.11 -7.35
C ASP A 23 -19.36 -7.30 -7.59
N ARG A 24 -18.21 -7.32 -6.90
CA ARG A 24 -17.25 -8.43 -7.01
C ARG A 24 -17.83 -9.76 -6.57
N PHE A 25 -18.69 -9.76 -5.54
CA PHE A 25 -19.35 -10.97 -5.07
C PHE A 25 -20.34 -11.51 -6.10
N ALA A 26 -21.15 -10.64 -6.74
CA ALA A 26 -22.03 -11.04 -7.83
C ALA A 26 -21.23 -11.65 -8.99
N LEU A 27 -20.14 -10.99 -9.41
CA LEU A 27 -19.26 -11.50 -10.45
C LEU A 27 -18.65 -12.87 -10.09
N THR A 28 -18.20 -13.05 -8.85
CA THR A 28 -17.63 -14.31 -8.36
C THR A 28 -18.69 -15.42 -8.34
N LYS A 29 -19.95 -15.12 -7.97
CA LYS A 29 -21.04 -16.10 -7.99
C LYS A 29 -21.35 -16.61 -9.39
N GLU A 30 -21.41 -15.70 -10.36
CA GLU A 30 -21.73 -16.05 -11.75
C GLU A 30 -20.58 -16.80 -12.42
N THR A 31 -19.35 -16.34 -12.24
CA THR A 31 -18.18 -16.90 -12.95
C THR A 31 -17.51 -18.06 -12.22
N ARG A 32 -17.63 -18.12 -10.89
CA ARG A 32 -16.95 -19.08 -10.01
C ARG A 32 -15.44 -19.15 -10.24
N CYS A 33 -14.84 -18.02 -10.63
CA CYS A 33 -13.45 -17.93 -11.06
C CYS A 33 -12.74 -16.75 -10.38
N ASN A 34 -11.45 -16.94 -10.07
CA ASN A 34 -10.56 -15.86 -9.68
C ASN A 34 -10.06 -15.16 -10.96
N LEU A 35 -10.68 -14.04 -11.33
CA LEU A 35 -10.36 -13.34 -12.59
C LEU A 35 -9.14 -12.40 -12.48
N SER A 36 -8.72 -12.07 -11.26
CA SER A 36 -7.54 -11.26 -11.01
C SER A 36 -6.89 -11.66 -9.69
N PRO A 37 -5.55 -11.66 -9.62
CA PRO A 37 -4.85 -12.04 -8.41
C PRO A 37 -4.97 -10.94 -7.35
N ILE A 38 -4.71 -11.31 -6.10
CA ILE A 38 -4.42 -10.38 -5.01
C ILE A 38 -2.91 -10.18 -4.97
N PHE A 39 -2.46 -8.94 -4.92
CA PHE A 39 -1.04 -8.64 -4.81
C PHE A 39 -0.67 -8.53 -3.33
N SER A 40 0.26 -9.37 -2.91
CA SER A 40 0.76 -9.40 -1.54
C SER A 40 2.28 -9.40 -1.51
N VAL A 41 2.80 -8.86 -0.42
CA VAL A 41 4.23 -8.78 -0.15
C VAL A 41 4.56 -9.53 1.14
N TYR A 42 5.77 -10.08 1.21
CA TYR A 42 6.29 -10.85 2.33
C TYR A 42 7.77 -10.54 2.56
N THR A 43 8.31 -10.80 3.75
CA THR A 43 9.74 -10.63 4.02
C THR A 43 10.52 -11.87 3.58
N ASP A 44 11.66 -11.71 2.91
CA ASP A 44 12.58 -12.77 2.50
C ASP A 44 14.03 -12.27 2.44
N PRO A 45 14.63 -11.88 3.59
CA PRO A 45 15.96 -11.27 3.62
C PRO A 45 17.05 -12.19 3.07
N GLU A 46 16.88 -13.51 3.20
CA GLU A 46 17.81 -14.51 2.68
C GLU A 46 17.51 -14.91 1.22
N ASN A 47 16.48 -14.33 0.60
CA ASN A 47 16.04 -14.65 -0.77
C ASN A 47 15.83 -16.15 -1.01
N ASP A 48 15.21 -16.86 -0.05
CA ASP A 48 15.02 -18.31 -0.12
C ASP A 48 14.05 -18.70 -1.24
N VAL A 49 13.04 -17.87 -1.53
CA VAL A 49 12.13 -18.11 -2.64
C VAL A 49 12.86 -17.96 -3.98
N GLY A 50 13.67 -16.91 -4.14
CA GLY A 50 14.47 -16.72 -5.34
C GLY A 50 15.47 -17.86 -5.56
N LYS A 51 16.14 -18.33 -4.50
CA LYS A 51 17.04 -19.51 -4.56
C LYS A 51 16.30 -20.77 -4.99
N ALA A 52 15.09 -21.02 -4.47
CA ALA A 52 14.29 -22.18 -4.84
C ALA A 52 13.83 -22.15 -6.31
N LEU A 53 13.66 -20.96 -6.90
CA LEU A 53 13.21 -20.76 -8.28
C LEU A 53 14.35 -20.58 -9.29
N ALA A 54 15.59 -20.36 -8.84
CA ALA A 54 16.72 -19.97 -9.66
C ALA A 54 16.99 -20.91 -10.85
N ALA A 55 16.87 -22.23 -10.65
CA ALA A 55 17.06 -23.20 -11.73
C ALA A 55 16.03 -22.99 -12.86
N THR A 56 14.76 -22.78 -12.49
CA THR A 56 13.67 -22.54 -13.45
C THR A 56 13.84 -21.20 -14.16
N THR A 57 14.12 -20.13 -13.41
CA THR A 57 14.22 -18.76 -13.97
C THR A 57 15.52 -18.51 -14.74
N SER A 58 16.54 -19.37 -14.59
CA SER A 58 17.74 -19.33 -15.44
C SER A 58 17.49 -19.82 -16.87
N GLY A 59 16.40 -20.56 -17.09
CA GLY A 59 15.96 -21.02 -18.40
C GLY A 59 15.20 -19.97 -19.19
N LYS A 60 14.82 -20.32 -20.42
CA LYS A 60 13.98 -19.45 -21.26
C LYS A 60 12.58 -19.31 -20.64
N PRO A 61 11.98 -18.11 -20.59
CA PRO A 61 10.60 -17.92 -20.17
C PRO A 61 9.62 -18.65 -21.10
N ASP A 62 8.55 -19.18 -20.52
CA ASP A 62 7.45 -19.83 -21.24
C ASP A 62 6.58 -18.81 -21.98
N ALA A 63 6.46 -17.60 -21.44
CA ALA A 63 5.79 -16.48 -22.08
C ALA A 63 6.56 -15.17 -21.87
N VAL A 64 6.57 -14.34 -22.91
CA VAL A 64 7.13 -12.98 -22.88
C VAL A 64 6.10 -12.03 -23.49
N ALA A 65 5.82 -10.94 -22.81
CA ALA A 65 4.93 -9.89 -23.29
C ALA A 65 5.56 -8.52 -23.05
N ASN A 66 5.28 -7.56 -23.94
CA ASN A 66 5.63 -6.16 -23.72
C ASN A 66 4.33 -5.38 -23.50
N PHE A 67 4.26 -4.65 -22.39
CA PHE A 67 3.10 -3.84 -22.03
C PHE A 67 3.58 -2.55 -21.36
N ASP A 68 3.07 -1.40 -21.81
CA ASP A 68 3.47 -0.07 -21.31
C ASP A 68 4.98 0.18 -21.24
N GLY A 69 5.73 -0.35 -22.22
CA GLY A 69 7.19 -0.21 -22.28
C GLY A 69 7.95 -1.10 -21.28
N VAL A 70 7.24 -1.98 -20.56
CA VAL A 70 7.81 -2.97 -19.65
C VAL A 70 7.74 -4.35 -20.29
N GLN A 71 8.86 -5.08 -20.24
CA GLN A 71 8.90 -6.48 -20.64
C GLN A 71 8.50 -7.36 -19.43
N HIS A 72 7.51 -8.20 -19.63
CA HIS A 72 7.04 -9.19 -18.66
C HIS A 72 7.46 -10.58 -19.12
N GLU A 73 8.12 -11.32 -18.25
CA GLU A 73 8.55 -12.69 -18.48
C GLU A 73 7.90 -13.61 -17.45
N MET A 74 7.45 -14.78 -17.90
CA MET A 74 6.72 -15.75 -17.07
C MET A 74 7.29 -17.15 -17.26
N TRP A 75 7.50 -17.84 -16.15
CA TRP A 75 7.93 -19.23 -16.11
C TRP A 75 6.88 -20.07 -15.38
N VAL A 76 6.63 -21.28 -15.88
CA VAL A 76 5.80 -22.28 -15.24
C VAL A 76 6.69 -23.20 -14.41
N VAL A 77 6.42 -23.27 -13.11
CA VAL A 77 7.18 -24.11 -12.18
C VAL A 77 6.45 -25.44 -11.99
N THR A 78 6.89 -26.50 -12.66
CA THR A 78 6.34 -27.86 -12.50
C THR A 78 7.22 -28.79 -11.67
N ASP A 79 8.47 -28.38 -11.39
CA ASP A 79 9.39 -29.18 -10.58
C ASP A 79 8.94 -29.22 -9.11
N GLY A 80 8.70 -30.43 -8.59
CA GLY A 80 8.21 -30.63 -7.24
C GLY A 80 9.18 -30.17 -6.16
N GLN A 81 10.49 -30.23 -6.41
CA GLN A 81 11.49 -29.76 -5.44
C GLN A 81 11.48 -28.24 -5.34
N ALA A 82 11.45 -27.54 -6.47
CA ALA A 82 11.30 -26.08 -6.51
C ALA A 82 10.00 -25.63 -5.82
N VAL A 83 8.86 -26.26 -6.14
CA VAL A 83 7.57 -25.95 -5.49
C VAL A 83 7.65 -26.16 -3.98
N GLN A 84 8.20 -27.28 -3.52
CA GLN A 84 8.32 -27.54 -2.08
C GLN A 84 9.28 -26.54 -1.40
N GLY A 85 10.35 -26.13 -2.08
CA GLY A 85 11.26 -25.09 -1.61
C GLY A 85 10.54 -23.77 -1.35
N VAL A 86 9.72 -23.32 -2.32
CA VAL A 86 8.88 -22.12 -2.16
C VAL A 86 7.88 -22.28 -1.02
N VAL A 87 7.19 -23.42 -0.93
CA VAL A 87 6.24 -23.69 0.17
C VAL A 87 6.93 -23.60 1.53
N ASN A 88 8.10 -24.22 1.69
CA ASN A 88 8.84 -24.21 2.95
C ASN A 88 9.31 -22.80 3.32
N ALA A 89 9.77 -22.01 2.35
CA ALA A 89 10.18 -20.63 2.55
C ALA A 89 9.01 -19.72 2.98
N LEU A 90 7.77 -20.06 2.63
CA LEU A 90 6.60 -19.22 2.83
C LEU A 90 5.68 -19.66 3.98
N ILE A 91 5.73 -20.92 4.41
CA ILE A 91 4.69 -21.51 5.29
C ILE A 91 4.52 -20.80 6.64
N ASN A 92 5.58 -20.18 7.17
CA ASN A 92 5.58 -19.49 8.46
C ASN A 92 5.66 -17.96 8.32
N LYS A 93 5.40 -17.43 7.12
CA LYS A 93 5.46 -15.99 6.85
C LYS A 93 4.07 -15.37 6.91
N ASN A 94 4.04 -14.11 7.32
CA ASN A 94 2.86 -13.26 7.16
C ASN A 94 2.89 -12.61 5.79
N PHE A 95 1.71 -12.37 5.22
CA PHE A 95 1.55 -11.69 3.95
C PHE A 95 0.79 -10.39 4.14
N TYR A 96 1.34 -9.29 3.64
CA TYR A 96 0.68 -8.00 3.64
C TYR A 96 0.01 -7.81 2.29
N ILE A 97 -1.29 -7.52 2.27
CA ILE A 97 -2.00 -7.24 1.02
C ILE A 97 -1.55 -5.86 0.55
N ALA A 98 -0.84 -5.78 -0.58
CA ALA A 98 -0.45 -4.54 -1.22
C ALA A 98 -1.56 -4.00 -2.13
N ASP A 99 -2.32 -4.89 -2.79
CA ASP A 99 -3.53 -4.53 -3.53
C ASP A 99 -4.51 -5.71 -3.57
N GLY A 100 -5.79 -5.41 -3.35
CA GLY A 100 -6.87 -6.39 -3.48
C GLY A 100 -7.57 -6.79 -2.19
N HIS A 101 -7.64 -5.92 -1.19
CA HIS A 101 -8.38 -6.14 0.06
C HIS A 101 -9.85 -6.48 -0.22
N HIS A 102 -10.50 -5.72 -1.13
CA HIS A 102 -11.86 -6.03 -1.58
C HIS A 102 -11.98 -7.43 -2.21
N ARG A 103 -11.00 -7.85 -3.02
CA ARG A 103 -10.93 -9.21 -3.63
C ARG A 103 -10.83 -10.27 -2.52
N TYR A 104 -9.93 -10.06 -1.55
CA TYR A 104 -9.71 -11.00 -0.45
C TYR A 104 -10.97 -11.16 0.39
N THR A 105 -11.59 -10.06 0.81
CA THR A 105 -12.84 -10.08 1.58
C THR A 105 -13.98 -10.72 0.78
N THR A 106 -14.10 -10.45 -0.53
CA THR A 106 -15.08 -11.13 -1.38
C THR A 106 -14.84 -12.65 -1.42
N ALA A 107 -13.59 -13.11 -1.47
CA ALA A 107 -13.26 -14.53 -1.45
C ALA A 107 -13.64 -15.20 -0.11
N LEU A 108 -13.39 -14.54 1.03
CA LEU A 108 -13.86 -15.00 2.35
C LEU A 108 -15.39 -15.10 2.41
N ASN A 109 -16.09 -14.06 1.93
CA ASN A 109 -17.55 -14.04 1.90
C ASN A 109 -18.12 -15.14 0.98
N TYR A 110 -17.46 -15.40 -0.16
CA TYR A 110 -17.87 -16.46 -1.08
C TYR A 110 -17.67 -17.85 -0.49
N ARG A 111 -16.55 -18.07 0.22
CA ARG A 111 -16.33 -19.31 1.00
C ARG A 111 -17.44 -19.52 2.02
N GLN A 112 -17.78 -18.49 2.79
CA GLN A 112 -18.84 -18.57 3.80
C GLN A 112 -20.21 -18.83 3.16
N TYR A 113 -20.55 -18.11 2.09
CA TYR A 113 -21.79 -18.31 1.34
C TYR A 113 -21.97 -19.77 0.87
N LEU A 114 -20.90 -20.39 0.36
CA LEU A 114 -20.96 -21.80 -0.02
C LEU A 114 -21.13 -22.71 1.19
N ALA A 115 -20.41 -22.47 2.29
CA ALA A 115 -20.57 -23.25 3.52
C ALA A 115 -22.03 -23.20 4.04
N ASP A 116 -22.64 -22.03 4.04
CA ASP A 116 -24.03 -21.83 4.45
C ASP A 116 -25.01 -22.59 3.53
N MET A 117 -24.81 -22.52 2.21
CA MET A 117 -25.60 -23.28 1.24
C MET A 117 -25.44 -24.80 1.39
N HIS A 118 -24.26 -25.27 1.81
CA HIS A 118 -23.99 -26.67 2.10
C HIS A 118 -24.44 -27.11 3.50
N GLY A 119 -24.80 -26.17 4.39
CA GLY A 119 -25.16 -26.43 5.78
C GLY A 119 -24.00 -26.93 6.66
N SER A 120 -22.75 -26.81 6.19
CA SER A 120 -21.56 -27.27 6.91
C SER A 120 -20.29 -26.64 6.34
N ALA A 121 -19.18 -26.74 7.08
CA ALA A 121 -17.88 -26.29 6.61
C ALA A 121 -17.46 -27.03 5.32
N LEU A 122 -16.83 -26.30 4.39
CA LEU A 122 -16.34 -26.89 3.14
C LEU A 122 -15.18 -27.88 3.42
N PRO A 123 -15.05 -28.97 2.65
CA PRO A 123 -13.90 -29.86 2.74
C PRO A 123 -12.58 -29.08 2.59
N PRO A 124 -11.47 -29.48 3.25
CA PRO A 124 -10.22 -28.75 3.19
C PRO A 124 -9.65 -28.55 1.77
N SER A 125 -9.92 -29.47 0.85
CA SER A 125 -9.50 -29.39 -0.55
C SER A 125 -10.43 -28.55 -1.45
N HIS A 126 -11.55 -28.05 -0.94
CA HIS A 126 -12.50 -27.28 -1.74
C HIS A 126 -11.82 -26.01 -2.33
N PRO A 127 -11.96 -25.72 -3.64
CA PRO A 127 -11.27 -24.59 -4.28
C PRO A 127 -11.56 -23.23 -3.66
N ALA A 128 -12.78 -23.02 -3.13
CA ALA A 128 -13.15 -21.79 -2.42
C ALA A 128 -12.38 -21.55 -1.10
N ASN A 129 -11.54 -22.49 -0.66
CA ASN A 129 -10.58 -22.25 0.42
C ASN A 129 -9.30 -21.56 -0.04
N PHE A 130 -9.17 -21.27 -1.33
CA PHE A 130 -7.98 -20.71 -1.95
C PHE A 130 -8.35 -19.52 -2.83
N VAL A 131 -7.43 -18.58 -2.93
CA VAL A 131 -7.52 -17.42 -3.81
C VAL A 131 -6.21 -17.25 -4.55
N MET A 132 -6.28 -16.79 -5.78
CA MET A 132 -5.10 -16.53 -6.60
C MET A 132 -4.36 -15.30 -6.07
N MET A 133 -3.04 -15.42 -5.89
CA MET A 133 -2.19 -14.36 -5.35
C MET A 133 -0.93 -14.20 -6.21
N VAL A 134 -0.45 -12.96 -6.31
CA VAL A 134 0.90 -12.61 -6.74
C VAL A 134 1.66 -12.24 -5.48
N LEU A 135 2.82 -12.86 -5.27
CA LEU A 135 3.65 -12.65 -4.10
C LEU A 135 4.97 -12.00 -4.52
N ALA A 136 5.32 -10.87 -3.91
CA ALA A 136 6.63 -10.24 -4.10
C ALA A 136 7.37 -10.13 -2.76
N SER A 137 8.68 -10.35 -2.77
CA SER A 137 9.50 -10.12 -1.59
C SER A 137 9.66 -8.61 -1.37
N MET A 138 9.48 -8.16 -0.12
CA MET A 138 9.81 -6.79 0.29
C MET A 138 11.32 -6.54 0.26
N ASP A 139 12.12 -7.60 0.39
CA ASP A 139 13.58 -7.54 0.38
C ASP A 139 14.15 -7.65 -1.04
N ASP A 140 13.29 -7.78 -2.07
CA ASP A 140 13.72 -7.69 -3.46
C ASP A 140 14.15 -6.25 -3.78
N PRO A 141 15.38 -6.01 -4.29
CA PRO A 141 15.84 -4.66 -4.62
C PRO A 141 14.97 -3.92 -5.65
N GLY A 142 14.19 -4.64 -6.45
CA GLY A 142 13.21 -4.10 -7.39
C GLY A 142 11.85 -3.77 -6.75
N CYS A 143 11.59 -4.20 -5.51
CA CYS A 143 10.39 -3.83 -4.76
C CYS A 143 10.57 -2.44 -4.14
N VAL A 144 10.14 -1.41 -4.87
CA VAL A 144 10.20 -0.03 -4.39
C VAL A 144 8.81 0.45 -3.98
N ILE A 145 8.65 0.77 -2.70
CA ILE A 145 7.45 1.43 -2.17
C ILE A 145 7.70 2.93 -2.17
N GLN A 146 6.92 3.68 -2.94
CA GLN A 146 7.04 5.14 -3.01
C GLN A 146 6.00 5.82 -2.11
N GLY A 147 6.32 7.04 -1.69
CA GLY A 147 5.39 7.89 -0.94
C GLY A 147 4.16 8.25 -1.79
N TYR A 148 3.00 8.27 -1.15
CA TYR A 148 1.77 8.75 -1.78
C TYR A 148 1.64 10.26 -1.56
N ASN A 149 1.75 11.07 -2.60
CA ASN A 149 1.88 12.53 -2.45
C ASN A 149 0.52 13.20 -2.23
N ARG A 150 0.48 14.32 -1.51
CA ARG A 150 -0.74 15.12 -1.30
C ARG A 150 -0.62 16.45 -2.01
N VAL A 151 -1.74 17.00 -2.46
CA VAL A 151 -1.84 18.36 -2.97
C VAL A 151 -2.88 19.09 -2.15
N LEU A 152 -2.42 20.04 -1.35
CA LEU A 152 -3.28 20.94 -0.58
C LEU A 152 -3.67 22.10 -1.48
N SER A 153 -4.96 22.42 -1.55
CA SER A 153 -5.50 23.56 -2.30
C SER A 153 -6.62 24.24 -1.50
N GLY A 154 -6.96 25.48 -1.84
CA GLY A 154 -7.95 26.28 -1.11
C GLY A 154 -7.31 27.31 -0.17
N THR A 155 -8.10 27.85 0.75
CA THR A 155 -7.65 28.94 1.64
C THR A 155 -6.54 28.45 2.57
N GLY A 156 -5.41 29.16 2.58
CA GLY A 156 -4.23 28.83 3.38
C GLY A 156 -3.24 27.88 2.71
N ALA A 157 -3.55 27.32 1.54
CA ALA A 157 -2.69 26.36 0.84
C ALA A 157 -1.63 27.08 -0.03
N ASN A 158 -0.79 27.90 0.61
CA ASN A 158 0.41 28.49 0.00
C ASN A 158 1.60 28.28 0.95
N LEU A 159 2.81 28.23 0.39
CA LEU A 159 3.98 27.82 1.16
C LEU A 159 4.25 28.69 2.39
N SER A 160 4.16 30.01 2.27
CA SER A 160 4.42 30.91 3.40
C SER A 160 3.41 30.69 4.54
N ALA A 161 2.12 30.57 4.21
CA ALA A 161 1.09 30.32 5.22
C ALA A 161 1.23 28.96 5.90
N LEU A 162 1.64 27.92 5.15
CA LEU A 162 1.90 26.60 5.74
C LEU A 162 3.14 26.64 6.65
N MET A 163 4.24 27.27 6.22
CA MET A 163 5.45 27.40 7.04
C MET A 163 5.19 28.18 8.34
N GLU A 164 4.38 29.24 8.28
CA GLU A 164 3.98 29.99 9.46
C GLU A 164 3.03 29.18 10.36
N GLY A 165 1.96 28.63 9.78
CA GLY A 165 0.94 27.87 10.51
C GLY A 165 1.45 26.57 11.12
N TRP A 166 2.49 25.96 10.56
CA TRP A 166 3.07 24.72 11.05
C TRP A 166 4.32 24.92 11.93
N SER A 167 4.70 26.17 12.21
CA SER A 167 5.96 26.50 12.91
C SER A 167 6.14 25.85 14.29
N GLU A 168 5.08 25.41 14.95
CA GLU A 168 5.16 24.63 16.22
C GLU A 168 5.53 23.15 16.02
N GLY A 169 5.35 22.62 14.81
CA GLY A 169 5.61 21.21 14.48
C GLY A 169 6.69 20.98 13.43
N ILE A 170 7.15 22.04 12.75
CA ILE A 170 8.19 21.94 11.73
C ILE A 170 9.27 23.01 11.89
N GLU A 171 10.45 22.70 11.38
CA GLU A 171 11.51 23.67 11.09
C GLU A 171 12.00 23.51 9.65
N ALA A 172 12.60 24.57 9.10
CA ALA A 172 13.21 24.52 7.77
C ALA A 172 14.42 23.57 7.79
N ALA A 173 14.56 22.77 6.74
CA ALA A 173 15.62 21.79 6.61
C ALA A 173 16.14 21.73 5.17
N ASP A 174 17.42 21.42 5.02
CA ASP A 174 17.99 21.09 3.72
C ASP A 174 17.47 19.74 3.22
N ASP A 175 17.50 19.52 1.91
CA ASP A 175 16.93 18.34 1.25
C ASP A 175 17.39 17.00 1.84
N ALA A 176 18.66 16.90 2.27
CA ALA A 176 19.21 15.68 2.85
C ALA A 176 18.65 15.36 4.25
N SER A 177 18.22 16.37 4.99
CA SER A 177 17.74 16.28 6.37
C SER A 177 16.22 16.44 6.53
N ALA A 178 15.53 16.74 5.42
CA ALA A 178 14.09 16.92 5.43
C ALA A 178 13.34 15.58 5.58
N ASP A 179 12.36 15.57 6.47
CA ASP A 179 11.38 14.47 6.58
C ASP A 179 10.32 14.59 5.47
N MET A 180 10.10 15.81 4.98
CA MET A 180 9.09 16.13 3.97
C MET A 180 9.51 17.34 3.13
N GLN A 181 9.07 17.35 1.87
CA GLN A 181 9.27 18.46 0.94
C GLN A 181 7.92 19.13 0.62
N LEU A 182 7.92 20.46 0.57
CA LEU A 182 6.79 21.26 0.13
C LEU A 182 7.13 21.91 -1.21
N TYR A 183 6.23 21.81 -2.19
CA TYR A 183 6.36 22.46 -3.47
C TYR A 183 5.16 23.37 -3.73
N ASP A 184 5.42 24.67 -3.84
CA ASP A 184 4.40 25.67 -4.12
C ASP A 184 4.15 25.78 -5.63
N GLY A 185 2.93 25.46 -6.07
CA GLY A 185 2.59 25.46 -7.49
C GLY A 185 2.59 26.86 -8.12
N ALA A 186 2.29 27.91 -7.35
CA ALA A 186 2.22 29.27 -7.89
C ALA A 186 3.62 29.88 -8.07
N SER A 187 4.50 29.71 -7.09
CA SER A 187 5.85 30.26 -7.10
C SER A 187 6.92 29.30 -7.64
N LYS A 188 6.58 28.02 -7.80
CA LYS A 188 7.49 26.92 -8.17
C LYS A 188 8.66 26.73 -7.20
N LYS A 189 8.52 27.23 -5.97
CA LYS A 189 9.54 27.10 -4.92
C LYS A 189 9.37 25.79 -4.17
N LYS A 190 10.50 25.23 -3.73
CA LYS A 190 10.56 24.09 -2.82
C LYS A 190 11.07 24.52 -1.45
N ALA A 191 10.60 23.84 -0.41
CA ALA A 191 11.14 23.94 0.93
C ALA A 191 11.14 22.55 1.60
N GLY A 192 12.31 22.15 2.10
CA GLY A 192 12.43 21.00 2.98
C GLY A 192 12.05 21.36 4.41
N VAL A 193 11.38 20.44 5.09
CA VAL A 193 10.98 20.61 6.48
C VAL A 193 11.30 19.37 7.30
N ARG A 194 11.63 19.59 8.57
CA ARG A 194 11.87 18.55 9.57
C ARG A 194 10.81 18.63 10.67
N PHE A 195 10.36 17.50 11.17
CA PHE A 195 9.41 17.42 12.28
C PHE A 195 10.12 17.64 13.62
N THR A 196 9.60 18.55 14.43
CA THR A 196 10.25 18.98 15.68
C THR A 196 9.56 18.46 16.94
N ASN A 197 8.29 18.06 16.85
CA ASN A 197 7.47 17.72 18.02
C ASN A 197 6.75 16.39 17.88
N ARG A 198 7.46 15.31 17.56
CA ARG A 198 6.81 14.02 17.26
C ARG A 198 6.09 13.38 18.44
N ALA A 199 6.52 13.69 19.66
CA ALA A 199 5.89 13.25 20.90
C ALA A 199 4.43 13.73 21.06
N ILE A 200 4.00 14.79 20.35
CA ILE A 200 2.60 15.25 20.40
C ILE A 200 1.59 14.16 20.02
N LEU A 201 2.00 13.20 19.17
CA LEU A 201 1.15 12.09 18.75
C LEU A 201 0.79 11.16 19.91
N GLU A 202 1.55 11.13 21.01
CA GLU A 202 1.18 10.39 22.21
C GLU A 202 -0.12 10.91 22.83
N ASP A 203 -0.36 12.21 22.73
CA ASP A 203 -1.55 12.86 23.27
C ASP A 203 -2.71 12.85 22.26
N ILE A 204 -2.46 13.31 21.02
CA ILE A 204 -3.51 13.55 20.03
C ILE A 204 -3.92 12.30 19.23
N ALA A 205 -3.15 11.21 19.32
CA ALA A 205 -3.42 9.93 18.67
C ALA A 205 -3.20 8.75 19.63
N SER A 206 -3.57 8.93 20.90
CA SER A 206 -3.45 7.92 21.97
C SER A 206 -4.25 6.63 21.71
N ASP A 207 -5.25 6.70 20.83
CA ASP A 207 -6.02 5.57 20.33
C ASP A 207 -5.27 4.71 19.30
N HIS A 208 -4.09 5.15 18.82
CA HIS A 208 -3.26 4.44 17.85
C HIS A 208 -2.01 3.81 18.48
N ALA A 209 -1.58 2.68 17.92
CA ALA A 209 -0.39 1.95 18.35
C ALA A 209 0.89 2.81 18.22
N PRO A 210 1.92 2.59 19.06
CA PRO A 210 3.18 3.33 18.98
C PRO A 210 3.79 3.33 17.57
N ALA A 211 3.83 2.19 16.89
CA ALA A 211 4.37 2.09 15.53
C ALA A 211 3.63 2.97 14.50
N TRP A 212 2.33 3.21 14.68
CA TRP A 212 1.57 4.12 13.81
C TRP A 212 1.95 5.58 14.07
N ARG A 213 2.18 5.93 15.34
CA ARG A 213 2.66 7.26 15.75
C ARG A 213 4.11 7.51 15.29
N GLU A 214 4.80 6.47 14.83
CA GLU A 214 6.10 6.59 14.19
C GLU A 214 6.06 7.02 12.71
N LEU A 215 4.87 7.10 12.10
CA LEU A 215 4.75 7.40 10.69
C LEU A 215 4.77 8.91 10.41
N ASP A 216 5.59 9.34 9.45
CA ASP A 216 5.64 10.73 8.99
C ASP A 216 4.27 11.23 8.48
N VAL A 217 3.54 10.34 7.82
CA VAL A 217 2.18 10.62 7.35
C VAL A 217 1.18 10.76 8.50
N ALA A 218 1.38 10.08 9.62
CA ALA A 218 0.55 10.26 10.81
C ALA A 218 0.78 11.65 11.41
N TYR A 219 2.04 12.07 11.50
CA TYR A 219 2.42 13.41 11.96
C TYR A 219 1.83 14.51 11.08
N LEU A 220 1.99 14.38 9.76
CA LEU A 220 1.43 15.31 8.78
C LEU A 220 -0.10 15.46 8.93
N HIS A 221 -0.83 14.35 8.95
CA HIS A 221 -2.29 14.41 8.95
C HIS A 221 -2.84 14.85 10.31
N ARG A 222 -2.43 14.23 11.42
CA ARG A 222 -3.02 14.51 12.74
C ARG A 222 -2.58 15.84 13.32
N TYR A 223 -1.31 16.19 13.19
CA TYR A 223 -0.80 17.38 13.82
C TYR A 223 -0.81 18.57 12.86
N LEU A 224 -0.12 18.48 11.72
CA LEU A 224 0.03 19.65 10.85
C LEU A 224 -1.31 20.06 10.20
N ILE A 225 -2.03 19.09 9.63
CA ILE A 225 -3.31 19.35 8.95
C ILE A 225 -4.45 19.48 9.95
N ASP A 226 -4.75 18.45 10.73
CA ASP A 226 -5.97 18.43 11.55
C ASP A 226 -5.88 19.37 12.76
N THR A 227 -4.71 19.52 13.38
CA THR A 227 -4.54 20.33 14.60
C THR A 227 -4.12 21.76 14.27
N LEU A 228 -2.94 21.95 13.67
CA LEU A 228 -2.39 23.29 13.41
C LEU A 228 -3.14 24.03 12.29
N SER A 229 -3.78 23.29 11.38
CA SER A 229 -4.59 23.86 10.30
C SER A 229 -6.09 23.64 10.49
N ALA A 230 -6.56 23.47 11.73
CA ALA A 230 -7.99 23.22 12.02
C ALA A 230 -8.94 24.28 11.44
N ASN A 231 -8.46 25.53 11.29
CA ASN A 231 -9.24 26.64 10.72
C ASN A 231 -9.04 26.80 9.19
N ALA A 232 -8.15 26.02 8.59
CA ALA A 232 -7.92 26.04 7.15
C ALA A 232 -9.00 25.22 6.44
N ASN A 233 -9.40 25.67 5.25
CA ASN A 233 -10.37 24.95 4.42
C ASN A 233 -9.64 24.29 3.25
N PHE A 234 -8.80 23.31 3.57
CA PHE A 234 -8.04 22.58 2.56
C PHE A 234 -8.91 21.57 1.81
N LYS A 235 -8.76 21.56 0.49
CA LYS A 235 -9.03 20.37 -0.31
C LYS A 235 -7.72 19.60 -0.49
N ILE A 236 -7.76 18.31 -0.15
CA ILE A 236 -6.62 17.39 -0.28
C ILE A 236 -6.89 16.45 -1.45
N ASP A 237 -6.03 16.51 -2.46
CA ASP A 237 -5.98 15.52 -3.53
C ASP A 237 -4.71 14.67 -3.41
N TYR A 238 -4.73 13.46 -3.97
CA TYR A 238 -3.62 12.52 -3.89
C TYR A 238 -2.99 12.26 -5.26
N ALA A 239 -1.67 12.13 -5.30
CA ALA A 239 -0.90 11.92 -6.51
C ALA A 239 0.10 10.76 -6.36
N LYS A 240 0.11 9.88 -7.37
CA LYS A 240 0.93 8.66 -7.40
C LYS A 240 2.42 8.90 -7.68
N SER A 241 2.79 10.10 -8.12
CA SER A 241 4.18 10.48 -8.35
C SER A 241 4.43 11.93 -7.96
N ILE A 242 5.70 12.28 -7.75
CA ILE A 242 6.11 13.65 -7.41
C ILE A 242 5.79 14.59 -8.58
N GLU A 243 6.04 14.16 -9.82
CA GLU A 243 5.80 14.94 -11.03
C GLU A 243 4.31 15.27 -11.17
N LEU A 244 3.44 14.28 -10.93
CA LEU A 244 2.00 14.49 -10.96
C LEU A 244 1.55 15.43 -9.83
N ALA A 245 2.10 15.27 -8.62
CA ALA A 245 1.80 16.14 -7.49
C ALA A 245 2.16 17.60 -7.78
N CYS A 246 3.38 17.84 -8.27
CA CYS A 246 3.86 19.17 -8.65
C CYS A 246 2.97 19.78 -9.74
N LYS A 247 2.64 19.03 -10.79
CA LYS A 247 1.75 19.49 -11.86
C LYS A 247 0.36 19.86 -11.34
N MET A 248 -0.23 19.01 -10.50
CA MET A 248 -1.53 19.27 -9.88
C MET A 248 -1.49 20.52 -8.96
N ALA A 249 -0.40 20.74 -8.24
CA ALA A 249 -0.22 21.93 -7.42
C ALA A 249 -0.17 23.20 -8.28
N GLU A 250 0.55 23.17 -9.41
CA GLU A 250 0.59 24.28 -10.37
C GLU A 250 -0.79 24.59 -10.94
N GLU A 251 -1.54 23.56 -11.36
CA GLU A 251 -2.89 23.70 -11.93
C GLU A 251 -3.90 24.26 -10.93
N LYS A 252 -3.76 23.91 -9.65
CA LYS A 252 -4.71 24.28 -8.58
C LYS A 252 -4.28 25.52 -7.79
N GLY A 253 -3.09 26.07 -8.08
CA GLY A 253 -2.50 27.13 -7.26
C GLY A 253 -2.32 26.72 -5.79
N GLY A 254 -1.97 25.45 -5.57
CA GLY A 254 -1.83 24.85 -4.23
C GLY A 254 -0.39 24.49 -3.89
N VAL A 255 -0.21 23.70 -2.83
CA VAL A 255 1.08 23.16 -2.39
C VAL A 255 1.06 21.65 -2.48
N ALA A 256 2.02 21.07 -3.21
CA ALA A 256 2.29 19.65 -3.16
C ALA A 256 3.12 19.35 -1.90
N VAL A 257 2.63 18.40 -1.12
CA VAL A 257 3.27 17.85 0.08
C VAL A 257 3.83 16.49 -0.30
N LEU A 258 5.15 16.37 -0.19
CA LEU A 258 5.94 15.26 -0.71
C LEU A 258 6.70 14.61 0.47
N PRO A 259 6.07 13.67 1.20
CA PRO A 259 6.74 12.94 2.26
C PRO A 259 7.87 12.09 1.70
N LYS A 260 8.90 11.86 2.50
CA LYS A 260 9.94 10.90 2.17
C LYS A 260 9.33 9.50 2.04
N ALA A 261 9.75 8.75 1.01
CA ALA A 261 9.44 7.33 0.95
C ALA A 261 10.21 6.63 2.08
N THR A 262 9.48 5.92 2.93
CA THR A 262 9.99 5.15 4.08
C THR A 262 10.29 3.72 3.67
#